data_AF-A0A0P1ER99-F1
#
_entry.id   AF-A0A0P1ER99-F1
#
_cell.length_a   1.000
_cell.length_b   1.000
_cell.length_c   1.000
_cell.angle_alpha   90.00
_cell.angle_beta   90.00
_cell.angle_gamma   90.00
#
_symmetry.space_group_name_H-M   'P 1'
#
loop_
_entity.id
_entity.type
_entity.pdbx_description
1 polymer ?
#
loop_
_entity_poly.entity_id
_entity_poly.type
_entity_poly.pdbx_seq_one_letter_code
_entity_poly.pdbx_strand_id
1 'polypeptide(L)' 'MAKAMTTDELRDALDRLGITAEKLAEIIGTSPVTVRRWLMDPDKPTHRQVPPTAAKVIGWIIEGGRPKEWPPAPK' A
#
# COMPACT_ATOMS: atom_id res chain seq x y z
N MET A 1 13.42 -15.31 2.06
CA MET A 1 12.66 -14.32 2.87
C MET A 1 12.16 -13.25 1.91
N ALA A 2 10.86 -13.00 1.81
CA ALA A 2 10.38 -11.88 0.99
C ALA A 2 10.81 -10.56 1.65
N LYS A 3 11.34 -9.61 0.88
CA LYS A 3 11.77 -8.29 1.38
C LYS A 3 10.57 -7.60 2.04
N ALA A 4 10.72 -7.16 3.29
CA ALA A 4 9.73 -6.33 3.95
C ALA A 4 9.72 -4.95 3.27
N MET A 5 8.55 -4.50 2.82
CA MET A 5 8.36 -3.16 2.28
C MET A 5 8.40 -2.15 3.42
N THR A 6 9.23 -1.12 3.29
CA THR A 6 9.34 -0.06 4.31
C THR A 6 8.19 0.94 4.22
N THR A 7 8.02 1.74 5.28
CA THR A 7 7.06 2.85 5.31
C THR A 7 7.32 3.85 4.18
N ASP A 8 8.59 4.16 3.89
CA ASP A 8 8.95 5.10 2.83
C ASP A 8 8.72 4.51 1.44
N GLU A 9 9.07 3.24 1.23
CA GLU A 9 8.75 2.53 -0.02
C GLU A 9 7.24 2.49 -0.29
N LEU A 10 6.43 2.37 0.77
CA LEU A 10 4.97 2.42 0.67
C LEU A 10 4.47 3.83 0.33
N ARG A 11 5.03 4.89 0.92
CA ARG A 11 4.68 6.27 0.60
C ARG A 11 4.98 6.59 -0.87
N ASP A 12 6.20 6.27 -1.31
CA ASP A 12 6.63 6.46 -2.69
C ASP A 12 5.73 5.68 -3.66
N ALA A 13 5.29 4.48 -3.29
CA ALA A 13 4.36 3.70 -4.09
C ALA A 13 3.00 4.40 -4.24
N LEU A 14 2.42 4.90 -3.15
CA LEU A 14 1.14 5.62 -3.19
C LEU A 14 1.21 6.88 -4.04
N ASP A 15 2.30 7.65 -3.89
CA ASP A 15 2.53 8.88 -4.64
C ASP A 15 2.69 8.60 -6.14
N ARG A 16 3.48 7.58 -6.50
CA ARG A 16 3.65 7.14 -7.90
C ARG A 16 2.36 6.66 -8.54
N LEU A 17 1.51 5.99 -7.76
CA LEU A 17 0.25 5.44 -8.23
C LEU A 17 -0.88 6.48 -8.22
N GLY A 18 -0.70 7.62 -7.54
CA GLY A 18 -1.71 8.66 -7.40
C GLY A 18 -2.94 8.20 -6.63
N ILE A 19 -2.78 7.27 -5.68
CA ILE A 19 -3.89 6.71 -4.89
C ILE A 19 -3.71 7.00 -3.39
N THR A 20 -4.82 7.10 -2.66
CA THR A 20 -4.76 7.31 -1.20
C THR A 20 -4.60 6.00 -0.44
N ALA A 21 -4.29 6.09 0.86
CA ALA A 21 -4.24 4.93 1.76
C ALA A 21 -5.59 4.20 1.85
N GLU A 22 -6.71 4.94 1.86
CA GLU A 22 -8.06 4.38 1.83
C GLU A 22 -8.28 3.59 0.54
N LYS A 23 -7.87 4.16 -0.59
CA LYS A 23 -8.06 3.49 -1.87
C LYS A 23 -7.19 2.24 -1.99
N LEU A 24 -5.95 2.29 -1.52
CA LEU A 24 -5.11 1.10 -1.42
C LEU A 24 -5.78 0.02 -0.56
N ALA A 25 -6.37 0.40 0.58
CA ALA A 25 -7.06 -0.52 1.47
C ALA A 25 -8.24 -1.23 0.77
N GLU A 26 -9.05 -0.49 0.00
CA GLU A 26 -10.10 -1.06 -0.85
C GLU A 26 -9.54 -2.06 -1.87
N ILE A 27 -8.47 -1.66 -2.58
CA ILE A 27 -7.87 -2.46 -3.66
C ILE A 27 -7.33 -3.80 -3.14
N ILE A 28 -6.66 -3.81 -1.98
CA ILE A 28 -6.05 -5.02 -1.42
C ILE A 28 -6.95 -5.73 -0.39
N GLY A 29 -8.17 -5.24 -0.18
CA GLY A 29 -9.14 -5.85 0.72
C GLY A 29 -8.74 -5.81 2.21
N THR A 30 -8.18 -4.70 2.68
CA THR A 30 -7.86 -4.49 4.10
C THR A 30 -8.52 -3.24 4.68
N SER A 31 -8.33 -2.96 5.98
CA SER A 31 -8.88 -1.77 6.61
C SER A 31 -8.00 -0.52 6.34
N PRO A 32 -8.59 0.67 6.10
CA PRO A 32 -7.82 1.91 5.97
C PRO A 32 -6.96 2.21 7.21
N VAL A 33 -7.42 1.82 8.39
CA VAL A 33 -6.68 1.96 9.65
C VAL A 33 -5.40 1.12 9.61
N THR A 34 -5.46 -0.09 9.05
CA THR A 34 -4.29 -0.96 8.88
C THR A 34 -3.26 -0.31 7.95
N VAL A 35 -3.68 0.23 6.81
CA VAL A 35 -2.78 0.91 5.86
C VAL A 35 -2.16 2.16 6.49
N ARG A 36 -2.96 2.96 7.21
CA ARG A 36 -2.45 4.12 7.95
C ARG A 36 -1.37 3.73 8.96
N ARG A 37 -1.51 2.59 9.66
CA ARG A 37 -0.48 2.08 10.59
C ARG A 37 0.81 1.67 9.89
N TRP A 38 0.75 1.24 8.63
CA TRP A 38 1.94 0.97 7.81
C TRP A 38 2.68 2.25 7.42
N LEU A 39 1.94 3.33 7.24
CA LEU A 39 2.43 4.67 6.89
C LEU A 39 2.89 5.49 8.09
N MET A 40 2.69 5.01 9.32
CA MET A 40 3.17 5.69 10.52
C MET A 40 4.69 5.64 10.60
N ASP A 41 5.24 6.56 11.39
CA ASP A 41 6.64 6.53 11.78
C ASP A 41 6.96 5.20 12.52
N PRO A 42 8.01 4.46 12.12
CA PRO A 42 8.44 3.20 12.74
C PRO A 42 8.69 3.28 14.26
N ASP A 43 9.01 4.47 14.79
CA ASP A 43 9.25 4.67 16.23
C ASP A 43 7.94 4.77 17.04
N LYS A 44 6.78 4.81 16.39
CA LYS A 44 5.48 4.88 17.07
C LYS A 44 5.01 3.48 17.49
N PRO A 45 4.47 3.32 18.72
CA PRO A 45 4.00 2.02 19.22
C PRO A 45 2.82 1.43 18.42
N THR A 46 2.09 2.27 17.69
CA THR A 46 0.99 1.89 16.82
C THR A 46 1.43 1.53 15.39
N HIS A 47 2.70 1.72 15.05
CA HIS A 47 3.26 1.30 13.77
C HIS A 47 3.10 -0.20 13.58
N ARG A 48 2.84 -0.60 12.33
CA ARG A 48 2.84 -2.00 11.93
C ARG A 48 3.63 -2.13 10.63
N GLN A 49 4.44 -3.16 10.53
CA GLN A 49 5.13 -3.48 9.27
C GLN A 49 4.13 -3.91 8.20
N VAL A 50 4.46 -3.63 6.94
CA VAL A 50 3.70 -4.12 5.79
C VAL A 50 3.85 -5.64 5.72
N PRO A 51 2.74 -6.42 5.76
CA PRO A 51 2.82 -7.86 5.63
C PRO A 51 3.44 -8.28 4.28
N PRO A 52 4.22 -9.37 4.21
CA PRO A 52 4.85 -9.81 2.96
C PRO A 52 3.85 -10.03 1.81
N THR A 53 2.64 -10.49 2.10
CA THR A 53 1.58 -10.66 1.08
C THR A 53 1.12 -9.33 0.53
N ALA A 54 0.92 -8.32 1.38
CA ALA A 54 0.54 -6.97 0.94
C ALA A 54 1.66 -6.34 0.10
N ALA A 55 2.92 -6.47 0.54
CA ALA A 55 4.08 -5.97 -0.21
C ALA A 55 4.17 -6.56 -1.62
N LYS A 56 3.89 -7.87 -1.79
CA LYS A 56 3.85 -8.52 -3.10
C LYS A 56 2.75 -7.95 -4.00
N VAL A 57 1.53 -7.79 -3.46
CA VAL A 57 0.40 -7.23 -4.22
C VAL A 57 0.68 -5.78 -4.64
N ILE A 58 1.23 -4.96 -3.74
CA ILE A 58 1.64 -3.59 -4.04
C ILE A 58 2.72 -3.59 -5.13
N GLY A 59 3.69 -4.52 -5.09
CA GLY A 59 4.68 -4.71 -6.15
C GLY A 59 4.05 -4.95 -7.52
N TRP A 60 3.11 -5.89 -7.62
CA TRP A 60 2.38 -6.15 -8.87
C TRP A 60 1.62 -4.92 -9.37
N ILE A 61 1.06 -4.14 -8.45
CA ILE A 61 0.39 -2.89 -8.78
C ILE A 61 1.41 -1.89 -9.35
N ILE A 62 2.58 -1.73 -8.74
CA ILE A 62 3.61 -0.81 -9.27
C ILE A 62 4.06 -1.22 -10.67
N GLU A 63 4.17 -2.53 -10.93
CA GLU A 63 4.56 -3.10 -12.23
C GLU A 63 3.50 -2.97 -13.34
N GLY A 64 2.30 -2.48 -13.00
CA GLY A 64 1.21 -2.27 -13.97
C GLY A 64 0.04 -3.26 -13.84
N GLY A 65 0.06 -4.14 -12.84
CA GLY A 65 -1.10 -4.94 -12.46
C GLY A 65 -2.24 -4.05 -11.98
N ARG A 66 -3.43 -4.16 -12.58
CA ARG A 66 -4.59 -3.34 -12.24
C ARG A 66 -5.76 -4.28 -11.92
N PRO A 67 -6.05 -4.55 -10.64
CA PRO A 67 -7.21 -5.36 -10.28
C PRO A 67 -8.52 -4.62 -10.63
N LYS A 68 -9.65 -5.33 -10.59
CA LYS A 68 -10.96 -4.79 -11.00
C LYS A 68 -11.36 -3.54 -10.21
N GLU A 69 -10.89 -3.43 -8.98
CA GLU A 69 -11.15 -2.36 -8.03
C GLU A 69 -10.31 -1.08 -8.29
N TRP A 70 -9.40 -1.13 -9.27
CA TRP A 70 -8.56 0.01 -9.66
C TRP A 70 -9.40 1.16 -10.24
N PRO A 71 -9.13 2.43 -9.85
CA PRO A 71 -9.89 3.55 -10.38
C PRO A 71 -9.70 3.71 -11.90
N PRO A 72 -10.74 4.11 -12.64
CA PRO A 72 -10.58 4.45 -14.05
C PRO A 72 -9.60 5.62 -14.20
N ALA A 73 -8.90 5.69 -15.34
CA ALA A 73 -8.03 6.82 -15.63
C ALA A 73 -8.81 8.15 -15.53
N PRO A 74 -8.21 9.22 -14.99
CA PRO A 74 -8.84 10.53 -15.00
C PRO A 74 -9.16 10.92 -16.46
N LYS A 75 -10.38 11.41 -16.68
CA LYS A 75 -10.83 11.95 -17.98
C LYS A 75 -10.17 13.29 -18.28
#